data_AF-A0AAW0J617-F1
#
_entry.id   AF-A0AAW0J617-F1
#
_cell.length_a   1.000
_cell.length_b   1.000
_cell.length_c   1.000
_cell.angle_alpha   90.00
_cell.angle_beta   90.00
_cell.angle_gamma   90.00
#
_symmetry.space_group_name_H-M   'P 1'
#
loop_
_entity.id
_entity.type
_entity.pdbx_description
1 polymer ?
#
loop_
_entity_poly.entity_id
_entity_poly.type
_entity_poly.pdbx_seq_one_letter_code
_entity_poly.pdbx_strand_id
1 'polypeptide(L)'
;MMAGAFILGGLADKLGRKKALSMSLAINASFASLSSFVQGYGAFLFCRLISGIGIGGSLPIVFTYFSEFLSREKRGEHLSWLGIFWMTGGIYASAMAWSIIPHY
;
A
#
# COMPACT_ATOMS: atom_id res chain seq x y z
N MET A 1 -9.06 -1.30 -6.08
CA MET A 1 -8.65 -0.41 -4.98
C MET A 1 -9.81 -0.07 -4.05
N MET A 2 -10.94 0.48 -4.53
CA MET A 2 -12.11 0.82 -3.68
C MET A 2 -12.67 -0.36 -2.88
N ALA A 3 -12.88 -1.53 -3.49
CA ALA A 3 -13.43 -2.70 -2.77
C ALA A 3 -12.50 -3.21 -1.66
N GLY A 4 -11.17 -3.17 -1.89
CA GLY A 4 -10.19 -3.56 -0.88
C GLY A 4 -10.12 -2.59 0.29
N ALA A 5 -10.27 -1.29 0.03
CA ALA A 5 -10.35 -0.27 1.07
C ALA A 5 -11.56 -0.47 1.99
N PHE A 6 -12.72 -0.86 1.45
CA PHE A 6 -13.91 -1.15 2.23
C PHE A 6 -13.76 -2.39 3.11
N ILE A 7 -13.24 -3.50 2.54
CA ILE A 7 -13.13 -4.78 3.24
C ILE A 7 -12.04 -4.71 4.31
N LEU A 8 -10.84 -4.23 3.96
CA LEU A 8 -9.72 -4.12 4.91
C LEU A 8 -9.86 -2.94 5.85
N GLY A 9 -10.48 -1.84 5.43
CA GLY A 9 -10.79 -0.69 6.31
C GLY A 9 -11.80 -1.07 7.39
N GLY A 10 -12.90 -1.76 7.02
CA GLY A 10 -13.87 -2.26 7.98
C GLY A 10 -13.29 -3.33 8.92
N LEU A 11 -12.38 -4.17 8.41
CA LEU A 11 -11.64 -5.13 9.24
C LEU A 11 -10.62 -4.44 10.16
N ALA A 12 -10.04 -3.31 9.73
CA ALA A 12 -9.09 -2.52 10.49
C ALA A 12 -9.70 -1.83 11.70
N ASP A 13 -10.92 -1.33 11.57
CA ASP A 13 -11.65 -0.74 12.70
C ASP A 13 -12.05 -1.79 13.75
N LYS A 14 -12.15 -3.08 13.38
CA LYS A 14 -12.44 -4.18 14.34
C LYS A 14 -11.20 -4.80 14.99
N LEU A 15 -10.12 -5.04 14.24
CA LEU A 15 -8.91 -5.73 14.75
C LEU A 15 -7.86 -4.79 15.37
N GLY A 16 -8.02 -3.48 15.21
CA GLY A 16 -7.08 -2.46 15.66
C GLY A 16 -6.16 -1.99 14.54
N ARG A 17 -6.06 -0.66 14.39
CA ARG A 17 -5.40 0.02 13.25
C ARG A 17 -3.96 -0.41 13.00
N LYS A 18 -3.16 -0.63 14.05
CA LYS A 18 -1.75 -1.08 13.94
C LYS A 18 -1.63 -2.49 13.35
N LYS A 19 -2.46 -3.45 13.80
CA LYS A 19 -2.43 -4.84 13.32
C LYS A 19 -2.92 -4.94 11.87
N ALA A 20 -3.96 -4.19 11.54
CA ALA A 20 -4.51 -4.16 10.19
C ALA A 20 -3.56 -3.58 9.16
N LEU A 21 -2.80 -2.54 9.55
CA LEU A 21 -1.72 -2.00 8.71
C LEU A 21 -0.64 -3.05 8.43
N SER A 22 -0.14 -3.71 9.48
CA SER A 22 0.89 -4.74 9.34
C SER A 22 0.41 -5.94 8.51
N MET A 23 -0.83 -6.38 8.70
CA MET A 23 -1.42 -7.47 7.93
C MET A 23 -1.61 -7.10 6.45
N SER A 24 -2.07 -5.88 6.17
CA SER A 24 -2.24 -5.39 4.78
C SER A 24 -0.90 -5.29 4.05
N LEU A 25 0.14 -4.82 4.76
CA LEU A 25 1.50 -4.75 4.24
C LEU A 25 2.08 -6.16 4.00
N ALA A 26 1.87 -7.10 4.93
CA ALA A 26 2.32 -8.48 4.79
C ALA A 26 1.64 -9.20 3.62
N ILE A 27 0.32 -9.00 3.44
CA ILE A 27 -0.42 -9.50 2.27
C ILE A 27 0.14 -8.89 1.00
N ASN A 28 0.32 -7.56 0.97
CA ASN A 28 0.85 -6.92 -0.22
C ASN A 28 2.26 -7.43 -0.59
N ALA A 29 3.18 -7.51 0.37
CA ALA A 29 4.53 -7.99 0.15
C ALA A 29 4.54 -9.44 -0.33
N SER A 30 3.83 -10.34 0.35
CA SER A 30 3.75 -11.76 -0.01
C SER A 30 3.23 -11.96 -1.44
N PHE A 31 2.11 -11.31 -1.78
CA PHE A 31 1.49 -11.46 -3.10
C PHE A 31 2.23 -10.71 -4.21
N ALA A 32 2.89 -9.59 -3.90
CA ALA A 32 3.75 -8.89 -4.87
C ALA A 32 4.99 -9.73 -5.21
N SER A 33 5.63 -10.35 -4.21
CA SER A 33 6.72 -11.30 -4.43
C SER A 33 6.25 -12.51 -5.21
N LEU A 34 5.11 -13.11 -4.84
CA LEU A 34 4.53 -14.25 -5.58
C LEU A 34 4.24 -13.90 -7.04
N SER A 35 3.76 -12.68 -7.29
CA SER A 35 3.48 -12.19 -8.64
C SER A 35 4.73 -12.10 -9.52
N SER A 36 5.93 -12.03 -8.94
CA SER A 36 7.20 -12.02 -9.70
C SER A 36 7.63 -13.42 -10.16
N PHE A 37 7.18 -14.48 -9.46
CA PHE A 37 7.49 -15.87 -9.83
C PHE A 37 6.44 -16.51 -10.75
N VAL A 38 5.29 -15.87 -10.89
CA VAL A 38 4.19 -16.42 -11.70
C VAL A 38 4.40 -16.13 -13.19
N GLN A 39 4.52 -17.19 -13.98
CA GLN A 39 4.65 -17.14 -15.45
C GLN A 39 3.30 -17.29 -16.20
N GLY A 40 2.18 -17.40 -15.49
CA GLY A 40 0.84 -17.57 -16.08
C GLY A 40 -0.05 -16.33 -15.91
N TYR A 41 -0.63 -15.83 -17.01
CA TYR A 41 -1.48 -14.63 -17.01
C TYR A 41 -2.63 -14.68 -15.99
N GLY A 42 -3.31 -15.82 -15.87
CA GLY A 42 -4.42 -15.99 -14.92
C GLY A 42 -3.99 -15.90 -13.45
N ALA A 43 -2.91 -16.59 -13.08
CA ALA A 43 -2.37 -16.54 -11.73
C ALA A 43 -1.75 -15.18 -11.40
N PHE A 44 -1.18 -14.49 -12.41
CA PHE A 44 -0.64 -13.14 -12.27
C PHE A 44 -1.78 -12.15 -11.96
N LEU A 45 -2.88 -12.22 -12.71
CA LEU A 45 -4.06 -11.38 -12.48
C LEU A 45 -4.63 -11.61 -11.06
N PHE A 46 -4.71 -12.86 -10.63
CA PHE A 46 -5.23 -13.20 -9.30
C PHE A 46 -4.33 -12.67 -8.17
N CYS A 47 -3.01 -12.83 -8.29
CA CYS A 47 -2.05 -12.25 -7.34
C CYS A 47 -2.14 -10.72 -7.32
N ARG A 48 -2.31 -10.10 -8.49
CA ARG A 48 -2.43 -8.64 -8.63
C ARG A 48 -3.71 -8.10 -7.99
N LEU A 49 -4.83 -8.82 -8.11
CA LEU A 49 -6.10 -8.46 -7.47
C LEU A 49 -5.97 -8.48 -5.95
N ILE A 50 -5.37 -9.53 -5.38
CA ILE A 50 -5.18 -9.66 -3.93
C ILE A 50 -4.17 -8.62 -3.43
N SER A 51 -3.05 -8.43 -4.13
CA SER A 51 -2.06 -7.40 -3.84
C SER A 51 -2.68 -5.99 -3.88
N GLY A 52 -3.57 -5.73 -4.85
CA GLY A 52 -4.31 -4.48 -4.99
C GLY A 52 -5.40 -4.27 -3.93
N ILE A 53 -5.96 -5.34 -3.37
CA ILE A 53 -6.82 -5.28 -2.18
C ILE A 53 -5.98 -4.82 -0.98
N GLY A 54 -4.79 -5.42 -0.77
CA GLY A 54 -3.86 -5.04 0.30
C GLY A 54 -3.45 -3.57 0.27
N ILE A 55 -3.04 -3.05 -0.91
CA ILE A 55 -2.66 -1.63 -1.08
C ILE A 55 -3.86 -0.71 -0.86
N GLY A 56 -5.03 -1.10 -1.36
CA GLY A 56 -6.26 -0.32 -1.23
C GLY A 56 -6.67 -0.11 0.22
N GLY A 57 -6.42 -1.10 1.09
CA GLY A 57 -6.66 -1.01 2.53
C GLY A 57 -5.58 -0.26 3.29
N SER A 58 -4.30 -0.46 2.98
CA SER A 58 -3.20 0.11 3.76
C SER A 58 -3.15 1.64 3.70
N LEU A 59 -3.42 2.23 2.53
CA LEU A 59 -3.41 3.68 2.32
C LEU A 59 -4.29 4.46 3.32
N PRO A 60 -5.62 4.24 3.37
CA PRO A 60 -6.49 4.96 4.31
C PRO A 60 -6.13 4.66 5.76
N ILE A 61 -5.76 3.41 6.10
CA ILE A 61 -5.39 3.02 7.46
C ILE A 61 -4.14 3.80 7.93
N VAL A 62 -3.12 3.97 7.09
CA VAL A 62 -1.92 4.78 7.42
C VAL A 62 -2.32 6.21 7.72
N PHE A 63 -3.09 6.85 6.83
CA PHE A 63 -3.49 8.24 7.03
C PHE A 63 -4.30 8.40 8.31
N THR A 64 -5.27 7.52 8.56
CA THR A 64 -6.10 7.58 9.76
C THR A 64 -5.29 7.33 11.03
N TYR A 65 -4.45 6.29 11.06
CA TYR A 65 -3.60 5.95 12.20
C TYR A 65 -2.60 7.06 12.50
N PHE A 66 -1.88 7.56 11.50
CA PHE A 66 -0.91 8.64 11.68
C PHE A 66 -1.57 9.92 12.21
N SER A 67 -2.81 10.17 11.78
CA SER A 67 -3.57 11.33 12.20
C SER A 67 -4.11 11.27 13.63
N GLU A 68 -4.14 10.08 14.27
CA GLU A 68 -4.47 9.93 15.70
C GLU A 68 -3.30 10.28 16.62
N PHE A 69 -2.05 10.07 16.16
CA PHE A 69 -0.85 10.38 16.95
C PHE A 69 -0.45 11.86 16.87
N LEU A 70 -1.17 12.65 16.08
CA LEU A 70 -0.80 14.03 15.79
C LEU A 70 -1.67 15.05 16.51
N SER A 71 -1.01 16.00 17.17
CA SER A 71 -1.65 17.18 17.75
C SER A 71 -2.32 18.03 16.66
N ARG A 72 -3.54 18.51 16.93
CA ARG A 72 -4.41 19.22 15.96
C ARG A 72 -3.71 20.37 15.22
N GLU A 73 -2.79 21.07 15.87
CA GLU A 73 -2.07 22.22 15.28
C GLU A 73 -1.08 21.84 14.17
N LYS A 74 -0.40 20.68 14.26
CA LYS A 74 0.65 20.29 13.30
C LYS A 74 0.20 19.20 12.31
N ARG A 75 -1.09 18.84 12.35
CA ARG A 75 -1.67 17.74 11.58
C ARG A 75 -1.52 17.92 10.07
N GLY A 76 -1.71 19.13 9.57
CA GLY A 76 -1.54 19.45 8.15
C GLY A 76 -0.10 19.23 7.68
N GLU A 77 0.87 19.79 8.40
CA GLU A 77 2.29 19.73 8.03
C GLU A 77 2.83 18.30 7.94
N HIS A 78 2.52 17.45 8.93
CA HIS A 78 3.04 16.08 8.90
C HIS A 78 2.28 15.18 7.91
N LEU A 79 1.00 15.44 7.64
CA LEU A 79 0.30 14.78 6.55
C LEU A 79 0.91 15.17 5.19
N SER A 80 1.32 16.43 5.03
CA SER A 80 2.05 16.87 3.84
C SER A 80 3.40 16.16 3.72
N TRP A 81 4.16 16.02 4.81
CA TRP A 81 5.39 15.21 4.83
C TRP A 81 5.12 13.76 4.38
N LEU A 82 4.06 13.13 4.89
CA LEU A 82 3.67 11.78 4.47
C LEU A 82 3.34 11.72 2.96
N GLY A 83 2.71 12.75 2.41
CA GLY A 83 2.47 12.88 0.97
C GLY A 83 3.76 13.02 0.15
N ILE A 84 4.75 13.75 0.64
CA ILE A 84 6.07 13.86 0.00
C ILE A 84 6.76 12.50 -0.03
N PHE A 85 6.67 11.71 1.05
CA PHE A 85 7.18 10.33 1.07
C PHE A 85 6.52 9.43 0.01
N TRP A 86 5.23 9.62 -0.24
CA TRP A 86 4.54 8.89 -1.31
C TRP A 86 5.07 9.26 -2.70
N MET A 87 5.20 10.55 -2.99
CA MET A 87 5.71 11.02 -4.29
C MET A 87 7.17 10.62 -4.51
N THR A 88 8.03 10.78 -3.52
CA THR A 88 9.44 10.37 -3.60
C THR A 88 9.59 8.87 -3.82
N GLY A 89 8.77 8.05 -3.17
CA GLY A 89 8.69 6.61 -3.45
C GLY A 89 8.30 6.30 -4.90
N GLY A 90 7.34 7.03 -5.46
CA GLY A 90 6.92 6.86 -6.87
C GLY A 90 8.03 7.23 -7.86
N ILE A 91 8.79 8.29 -7.59
CA ILE A 91 9.94 8.70 -8.38
C ILE A 91 11.03 7.62 -8.31
N TYR A 92 11.33 7.13 -7.10
CA TYR A 92 12.32 6.07 -6.90
C TYR A 92 11.93 4.77 -7.61
N ALA A 93 10.66 4.37 -7.53
CA ALA A 93 10.14 3.19 -8.22
C ALA A 93 10.24 3.33 -9.75
N SER A 94 9.93 4.51 -10.28
CA SER A 94 10.05 4.80 -11.72
C SER A 94 11.51 4.78 -12.18
N ALA A 95 12.42 5.35 -11.39
CA ALA A 95 13.85 5.34 -11.68
C ALA A 95 14.43 3.91 -11.66
N MET A 96 14.04 3.09 -10.67
CA MET A 96 14.41 1.68 -10.63
C MET A 96 13.84 0.90 -11.82
N ALA A 97 12.56 1.13 -12.17
CA ALA A 97 11.96 0.48 -13.33
C ALA A 97 12.73 0.83 -14.62
N TRP A 98 13.09 2.10 -14.81
CA TRP A 98 13.88 2.52 -15.96
C TRP A 98 15.28 1.89 -16.00
N SER A 99 15.92 1.68 -14.85
CA SER A 99 17.22 0.99 -14.78
C SER A 99 17.13 -0.52 -15.03
N ILE A 100 16.00 -1.15 -14.73
CA ILE A 100 15.80 -2.60 -14.83
C ILE A 100 15.28 -3.01 -16.21
N ILE A 101 14.48 -2.16 -16.86
CA ILE A 101 13.96 -2.44 -18.21
C ILE A 101 15.13 -2.39 -19.21
N PRO A 102 15.50 -3.51 -19.86
CA PRO A 102 16.50 -3.49 -20.89
C PRO A 102 15.96 -2.68 -22.08
N HIS A 103 16.69 -1.65 -22.48
CA HIS A 103 16.45 -0.97 -23.76
C HIS A 103 16.82 -1.95 -24.88
N TYR A 104 15.81 -2.59 -25.48
CA TYR A 104 15.90 -3.18 -26.82
C TYR A 104 15.11 -2.30 -27.79
#